data_AF-A0A4P9J145-F1
#
_entry.id   AF-A0A4P9J145-F1
#
_cell.length_a   1.000
_cell.length_b   1.000
_cell.length_c   1.000
_cell.angle_alpha   90.00
_cell.angle_beta   90.00
_cell.angle_gamma   90.00
#
_symmetry.space_group_name_H-M   'P 1'
#
loop_
_entity.id
_entity.type
_entity.pdbx_description
1 polymer ?
#
loop_
_entity_poly.entity_id
_entity_poly.type
_entity_poly.pdbx_seq_one_letter_code
_entity_poly.pdbx_strand_id
1 'polypeptide(L)'
;MVSVKEKIAYGLGDTASNIIFQTVMMFLMLYYTDVVGLSPAVVGTMFLAVRIFDAVTDPLMGNLADKTHTRWGHFRPYLLWLSLPFAIISILAFTTPDLEGTDKIIYAFTTYTLLMVAYTAINIPYCALGGVLTADVKERVTIQSYRFVFGMLGGVIVAGCTMPMVEYFGQGDAAKGYQYTMTAMSILGFVLFLLCFLGTKERIQQPKEQNIPFAQSVKALIKNDQWRTLCLAAFFLLTGQVLRLTLAVYYVKYYLGRDDLITLFMTLGVAASMLGCALAQPLAKRFCKIKAYISLQVIAAAICGFSYFISKDQLVLAFTAFILWKFFLDMATPLLWAKMADTIDYGHEKTGVRITGLVYSGVIFFIKMGVAVGGAIAGWLLSFYSYQADVVQTLDTQHGILLSFTVLPAFGSLFVAYIMKKYTLTNQVVENIQSKLTTS
;
A
#
# COMPACT_ATOMS: atom_id res chain seq x y z
N MET A 1 -9.51 -1.95 26.20
CA MET A 1 -10.22 -1.25 25.11
C MET A 1 -9.44 -0.01 24.72
N VAL A 2 -9.25 0.22 23.42
CA VAL A 2 -8.50 1.36 22.87
C VAL A 2 -9.44 2.56 22.71
N SER A 3 -9.06 3.70 23.29
CA SER A 3 -9.88 4.92 23.24
C SER A 3 -9.95 5.51 21.83
N VAL A 4 -10.98 6.29 21.53
CA VAL A 4 -11.11 7.01 20.24
C VAL A 4 -9.93 7.95 20.02
N LYS A 5 -9.46 8.64 21.07
CA LYS A 5 -8.29 9.54 21.01
C LYS A 5 -7.03 8.81 20.54
N GLU A 6 -6.82 7.59 21.03
CA GLU A 6 -5.66 6.76 20.67
C GLU A 6 -5.78 6.17 19.25
N LYS A 7 -7.01 5.84 18.81
CA LYS A 7 -7.27 5.45 17.41
C LYS A 7 -6.96 6.58 16.43
N ILE A 8 -7.34 7.81 16.79
CA ILE A 8 -7.02 9.01 16.02
C ILE A 8 -5.51 9.24 16.01
N ALA A 9 -4.85 9.21 17.18
CA ALA A 9 -3.41 9.38 17.28
C ALA A 9 -2.64 8.35 16.44
N TYR A 10 -3.06 7.08 16.46
CA TYR A 10 -2.50 6.06 15.58
C TYR A 10 -2.70 6.42 14.11
N GLY A 11 -3.90 6.86 13.70
CA GLY A 11 -4.19 7.28 12.34
C GLY A 11 -3.32 8.44 11.85
N LEU A 12 -2.99 9.41 12.71
CA LEU A 12 -2.13 10.55 12.35
C LEU A 12 -0.73 10.11 11.87
N GLY A 13 -0.20 8.99 12.37
CA GLY A 13 1.05 8.42 11.87
C GLY A 13 0.96 7.92 10.42
N ASP A 14 -0.23 7.45 9.99
CA ASP A 14 -0.46 7.05 8.61
C ASP A 14 -0.56 8.28 7.70
N THR A 15 -1.22 9.34 8.19
CA THR A 15 -1.24 10.64 7.50
C THR A 15 0.18 11.15 7.27
N ALA A 16 1.02 11.17 8.31
CA ALA A 16 2.41 11.61 8.22
C ALA A 16 3.21 10.83 7.17
N SER A 17 3.06 9.49 7.18
CA SER A 17 3.72 8.61 6.21
C SER A 17 3.19 8.84 4.78
N ASN A 18 1.88 8.98 4.62
CA ASN A 18 1.24 9.17 3.32
C ASN A 18 1.54 10.55 2.72
N ILE A 19 1.73 11.60 3.52
CA ILE A 19 2.09 12.93 2.99
C ILE A 19 3.38 12.84 2.15
N ILE A 20 4.41 12.20 2.68
CA ILE A 20 5.69 12.09 1.95
C ILE A 20 5.59 11.03 0.84
N PHE A 21 4.99 9.86 1.13
CA PHE A 21 4.89 8.78 0.15
C PHE A 21 4.08 9.16 -1.09
N GLN A 22 2.93 9.81 -0.91
CA GLN A 22 2.09 10.27 -2.01
C GLN A 22 2.78 11.38 -2.78
N THR A 23 3.52 12.27 -2.09
CA THR A 23 4.28 13.32 -2.78
C THR A 23 5.34 12.73 -3.68
N VAL A 24 6.04 11.69 -3.19
CA VAL A 24 6.99 10.96 -4.01
C VAL A 24 6.33 10.30 -5.21
N MET A 25 5.19 9.63 -5.01
CA MET A 25 4.48 8.93 -6.07
C MET A 25 3.92 9.87 -7.15
N MET A 26 3.45 11.05 -6.75
CA MET A 26 2.74 11.97 -7.66
C MET A 26 3.68 13.00 -8.30
N PHE A 27 4.69 13.48 -7.57
CA PHE A 27 5.43 14.69 -7.96
C PHE A 27 6.94 14.47 -8.13
N LEU A 28 7.54 13.43 -7.54
CA LEU A 28 9.01 13.28 -7.60
C LEU A 28 9.53 13.06 -9.02
N MET A 29 8.77 12.35 -9.86
CA MET A 29 9.15 12.16 -11.26
C MET A 29 9.18 13.51 -11.99
N LEU A 30 8.10 14.29 -11.87
CA LEU A 30 7.98 15.62 -12.46
C LEU A 30 9.06 16.56 -11.95
N TYR A 31 9.32 16.56 -10.64
CA TYR A 31 10.40 17.33 -10.04
C TYR A 31 11.76 16.96 -10.65
N TYR A 32 12.09 15.67 -10.75
CA TYR A 32 13.38 15.27 -11.29
C TYR A 32 13.53 15.52 -12.80
N THR A 33 12.45 15.47 -13.57
CA THR A 33 12.51 15.72 -15.01
C THR A 33 12.45 17.21 -15.35
N ASP A 34 11.53 17.95 -14.75
CA ASP A 34 11.15 19.29 -15.21
C ASP A 34 11.87 20.38 -14.41
N VAL A 35 12.20 20.11 -13.14
CA VAL A 35 12.90 21.06 -12.27
C VAL A 35 14.40 20.75 -12.22
N VAL A 36 14.75 19.48 -11.98
CA VAL A 36 16.13 19.02 -11.93
C VAL A 36 16.67 18.75 -13.34
N GLY A 37 15.84 18.57 -14.37
CA GLY A 37 16.32 18.40 -15.75
C GLY A 37 16.99 17.05 -16.03
N LEU A 38 16.72 16.02 -15.21
CA LEU A 38 17.21 14.67 -15.47
C LEU A 38 16.39 14.01 -16.56
N SER A 39 17.03 13.19 -17.40
CA SER A 39 16.28 12.42 -18.39
C SER A 39 15.28 11.48 -17.72
N PRO A 40 14.03 11.38 -18.21
CA PRO A 40 13.02 10.49 -17.64
C PRO A 40 13.46 9.02 -17.55
N ALA A 41 14.30 8.56 -18.49
CA ALA A 41 14.84 7.19 -18.50
C ALA A 41 15.77 6.92 -17.30
N VAL A 42 16.62 7.88 -16.95
CA VAL A 42 17.50 7.78 -15.77
C VAL A 42 16.66 7.79 -14.49
N VAL A 43 15.67 8.68 -14.40
CA VAL A 43 14.77 8.77 -13.23
C VAL A 43 13.97 7.48 -13.05
N GLY A 44 13.42 6.91 -14.12
CA GLY A 44 12.68 5.64 -14.07
C GLY A 44 13.56 4.46 -13.66
N THR A 45 14.80 4.39 -14.16
CA THR A 45 15.77 3.35 -13.78
C THR A 45 16.17 3.48 -12.31
N MET A 46 16.39 4.70 -11.83
CA MET A 46 16.63 5.01 -10.43
C MET A 46 15.45 4.58 -9.54
N PHE A 47 14.22 4.88 -9.96
CA PHE A 47 13.03 4.45 -9.23
C PHE A 47 12.95 2.94 -9.11
N LEU A 48 13.20 2.20 -10.18
CA LEU A 48 13.22 0.74 -10.17
C LEU A 48 14.33 0.19 -9.25
N ALA A 49 15.55 0.72 -9.36
CA ALA A 49 16.69 0.28 -8.56
C ALA A 49 16.42 0.44 -7.05
N VAL A 50 15.91 1.60 -6.63
CA VAL A 50 15.55 1.84 -5.23
C VAL A 50 14.39 0.97 -4.78
N ARG A 51 13.42 0.66 -5.66
CA ARG A 51 12.32 -0.26 -5.31
C ARG A 51 12.79 -1.69 -5.07
N ILE A 52 13.78 -2.16 -5.83
CA ILE A 52 14.41 -3.46 -5.59
C ILE A 52 15.17 -3.44 -4.25
N PHE A 53 15.88 -2.35 -3.98
CA PHE A 53 16.58 -2.15 -2.72
C PHE A 53 15.61 -2.15 -1.51
N ASP A 54 14.48 -1.45 -1.61
CA ASP A 54 13.40 -1.44 -0.62
C ASP A 54 12.87 -2.85 -0.33
N ALA A 55 12.79 -3.68 -1.36
CA ALA A 55 12.32 -5.05 -1.23
C ALA A 55 13.21 -5.88 -0.29
N VAL A 56 14.49 -5.50 -0.14
CA VAL A 56 15.44 -6.13 0.79
C VAL A 56 15.49 -5.43 2.14
N THR A 57 15.43 -4.09 2.18
CA THR A 57 15.51 -3.34 3.44
C THR A 57 14.24 -3.51 4.29
N ASP A 58 13.08 -3.71 3.67
CA ASP A 58 11.80 -3.91 4.35
C ASP A 58 11.84 -5.09 5.37
N PRO A 59 12.19 -6.34 4.98
CA PRO A 59 12.34 -7.45 5.93
C PRO A 59 13.39 -7.23 7.00
N LEU A 60 14.54 -6.64 6.64
CA LEU A 60 15.64 -6.38 7.57
C LEU A 60 15.20 -5.41 8.67
N MET A 61 14.49 -4.36 8.30
CA MET A 61 13.96 -3.36 9.22
C MET A 61 12.88 -3.96 10.14
N GLY A 62 12.01 -4.82 9.61
CA GLY A 62 11.02 -5.53 10.42
C GLY A 62 11.67 -6.38 11.53
N ASN A 63 12.75 -7.10 11.20
CA ASN A 63 13.52 -7.88 12.16
C ASN A 63 14.28 -7.00 13.18
N LEU A 64 14.81 -5.86 12.75
CA LEU A 64 15.48 -4.91 13.65
C LEU A 64 14.47 -4.31 14.67
N ALA A 65 13.28 -3.96 14.20
CA ALA A 65 12.22 -3.42 15.03
C ALA A 65 11.74 -4.42 16.10
N ASP A 66 11.62 -5.71 15.72
CA ASP A 66 11.26 -6.77 16.66
C ASP A 66 12.30 -6.98 17.77
N LYS A 67 13.59 -6.72 17.51
CA LYS A 67 14.68 -6.88 18.50
C LYS A 67 14.95 -5.65 19.37
N THR A 68 14.28 -4.54 19.10
CA THR A 68 14.59 -3.27 19.76
C THR A 68 13.86 -3.17 21.09
N HIS A 69 14.60 -3.27 22.19
CA HIS A 69 14.06 -3.15 23.53
C HIS A 69 14.35 -1.78 24.11
N THR A 70 13.32 -0.98 24.36
CA THR A 70 13.46 0.34 24.99
C THR A 70 12.40 0.57 26.06
N ARG A 71 12.64 1.60 26.90
CA ARG A 71 11.67 2.08 27.90
C ARG A 71 10.35 2.58 27.31
N TRP A 72 10.30 2.88 26.01
CA TRP A 72 9.10 3.42 25.35
C TRP A 72 8.32 2.37 24.53
N GLY A 73 8.80 1.13 24.53
CA GLY A 73 8.28 0.04 23.71
C GLY A 73 9.26 -0.40 22.62
N HIS A 74 8.81 -1.28 21.74
CA HIS A 74 9.58 -1.79 20.60
C HIS A 74 9.45 -0.92 19.36
N PHE A 75 8.24 -0.47 19.05
CA PHE A 75 7.94 0.18 17.77
C PHE A 75 7.83 1.70 17.88
N ARG A 76 7.34 2.21 19.01
CA ARG A 76 7.21 3.65 19.28
C ARG A 76 8.52 4.46 19.18
N PRO A 77 9.68 3.97 19.64
CA PRO A 77 10.93 4.75 19.59
C PRO A 77 11.32 5.19 18.19
N TYR A 78 11.03 4.37 17.17
CA TYR A 78 11.32 4.70 15.77
C TYR A 78 10.58 5.95 15.30
N LEU A 79 9.33 6.14 15.75
CA LEU A 79 8.56 7.35 15.46
C LEU A 79 9.23 8.60 16.07
N LEU A 80 9.87 8.47 17.22
CA LEU A 80 10.54 9.58 17.89
C LEU A 80 11.93 9.85 17.30
N TRP A 81 12.74 8.81 17.12
CA TRP A 81 14.13 8.94 16.71
C TRP A 81 14.29 9.27 15.23
N LEU A 82 13.45 8.69 14.38
CA LEU A 82 13.61 8.81 12.93
C LEU A 82 12.72 9.87 12.30
N SER A 83 11.68 10.36 12.97
CA SER A 83 10.79 11.38 12.40
C SER A 83 11.54 12.66 11.99
N LEU A 84 12.51 13.11 12.79
CA LEU A 84 13.34 14.26 12.44
C LEU A 84 14.30 13.96 11.27
N PRO A 85 15.13 12.89 11.30
CA PRO A 85 15.93 12.47 10.14
C PRO A 85 15.11 12.33 8.86
N PHE A 86 13.92 11.72 8.94
CA PHE A 86 13.04 11.54 7.80
C PHE A 86 12.56 12.87 7.23
N ALA A 87 12.16 13.82 8.08
CA ALA A 87 11.76 15.16 7.67
C ALA A 87 12.92 15.95 7.02
N ILE A 88 14.15 15.77 7.50
CA ILE A 88 15.33 16.43 6.91
C ILE A 88 15.64 15.81 5.54
N ILE A 89 15.65 14.47 5.44
CA ILE A 89 15.96 13.76 4.20
C ILE A 89 14.90 14.03 3.13
N SER A 90 13.61 14.16 3.50
CA SER A 90 12.56 14.54 2.55
C SER A 90 12.75 15.95 1.98
N ILE A 91 13.27 16.89 2.78
CA ILE A 91 13.63 18.24 2.28
C ILE A 91 14.84 18.15 1.33
N LEU A 92 15.86 17.36 1.69
CA LEU A 92 17.05 17.17 0.86
C LEU A 92 16.71 16.53 -0.50
N ALA A 93 15.81 15.55 -0.53
CA ALA A 93 15.39 14.91 -1.78
C ALA A 93 14.71 15.88 -2.77
N PHE A 94 14.13 16.97 -2.27
CA PHE A 94 13.50 18.05 -3.05
C PHE A 94 14.30 19.35 -2.98
N THR A 95 15.61 19.25 -2.72
CA THR A 95 16.54 20.37 -2.87
C THR A 95 17.35 20.15 -4.15
N THR A 96 17.48 21.18 -4.99
CA THR A 96 18.34 21.12 -6.18
C THR A 96 19.65 21.82 -5.87
N PRO A 97 20.74 21.10 -5.56
CA PRO A 97 22.06 21.72 -5.53
C PRO A 97 22.50 22.08 -6.96
N ASP A 98 23.29 23.15 -7.11
CA ASP A 98 23.94 23.52 -8.38
C ASP A 98 25.04 22.51 -8.73
N LEU A 99 24.62 21.33 -9.20
CA LEU A 99 25.48 20.25 -9.69
C LEU A 99 25.22 20.01 -11.17
N GLU A 100 26.28 19.80 -11.94
CA GLU A 100 26.22 19.55 -13.38
C GLU A 100 26.39 18.05 -13.70
N GLY A 101 25.77 17.60 -14.80
CA GLY A 101 25.99 16.27 -15.37
C GLY A 101 25.72 15.10 -14.41
N THR A 102 26.71 14.21 -14.29
CA THR A 102 26.62 12.94 -13.53
C THR A 102 26.43 13.17 -12.02
N ASP A 103 26.96 14.25 -11.46
CA ASP A 103 26.88 14.53 -10.03
C ASP A 103 25.43 14.83 -9.59
N LYS A 104 24.63 15.41 -10.49
CA LYS A 104 23.20 15.62 -10.30
C LYS A 104 22.44 14.29 -10.18
N ILE A 105 22.82 13.30 -10.99
CA ILE A 105 22.24 11.96 -10.97
C ILE A 105 22.62 11.24 -9.66
N ILE A 106 23.88 11.32 -9.26
CA ILE A 106 24.38 10.70 -8.01
C ILE A 106 23.65 11.30 -6.81
N TYR A 107 23.47 12.63 -6.78
CA TYR A 107 22.74 13.31 -5.72
C TYR A 107 21.27 12.87 -5.66
N ALA A 108 20.57 12.90 -6.79
CA ALA A 108 19.17 12.46 -6.87
C ALA A 108 19.01 10.99 -6.44
N PHE A 109 19.90 10.10 -6.90
CA PHE A 109 19.90 8.70 -6.53
C PHE A 109 20.13 8.50 -5.03
N THR A 110 21.13 9.18 -4.47
CA THR A 110 21.49 9.05 -3.05
C THR A 110 20.39 9.57 -2.15
N THR A 111 19.89 10.78 -2.40
CA THR A 111 18.84 11.40 -1.59
C THR A 111 17.52 10.63 -1.67
N TYR A 112 17.13 10.15 -2.85
CA TYR A 112 15.95 9.32 -3.02
C TYR A 112 16.08 7.95 -2.33
N THR A 113 17.25 7.31 -2.44
CA THR A 113 17.52 6.05 -1.73
C THR A 113 17.45 6.24 -0.22
N LEU A 114 18.09 7.30 0.31
CA LEU A 114 18.03 7.63 1.73
C LEU A 114 16.60 7.94 2.20
N LEU A 115 15.81 8.64 1.37
CA LEU A 115 14.41 8.92 1.67
C LEU A 115 13.60 7.63 1.80
N MET A 116 13.79 6.68 0.89
CA MET A 116 13.09 5.40 0.93
C MET A 116 13.53 4.51 2.10
N VAL A 117 14.81 4.52 2.45
CA VAL A 117 15.31 3.84 3.66
C VAL A 117 14.71 4.45 4.92
N ALA A 118 14.69 5.77 5.04
CA ALA A 118 14.11 6.45 6.19
C ALA A 118 12.59 6.22 6.28
N TYR A 119 11.90 6.22 5.13
CA TYR A 119 10.49 5.85 5.04
C TYR A 119 10.24 4.43 5.57
N THR A 120 11.02 3.46 5.10
CA THR A 120 10.96 2.06 5.54
C THR A 120 11.22 1.91 7.04
N ALA A 121 12.23 2.63 7.54
CA ALA A 121 12.63 2.61 8.95
C ALA A 121 11.58 3.17 9.91
N ILE A 122 10.67 4.03 9.45
CA ILE A 122 9.54 4.52 10.23
C ILE A 122 8.27 3.69 9.99
N ASN A 123 7.94 3.45 8.73
CA ASN A 123 6.63 2.96 8.34
C ASN A 123 6.42 1.49 8.70
N ILE A 124 7.47 0.66 8.67
CA ILE A 124 7.36 -0.75 9.07
C ILE A 124 7.07 -0.89 10.58
N PRO A 125 7.86 -0.29 11.49
CA PRO A 125 7.51 -0.26 12.91
C PRO A 125 6.13 0.33 13.17
N TYR A 126 5.75 1.40 12.45
CA TYR A 126 4.43 2.02 12.56
C TYR A 126 3.28 1.05 12.19
N CYS A 127 3.43 0.30 11.10
CA CYS A 127 2.45 -0.71 10.71
C CYS A 127 2.36 -1.83 11.77
N ALA A 128 3.50 -2.28 12.31
CA ALA A 128 3.55 -3.31 13.34
C ALA A 128 2.95 -2.85 14.69
N LEU A 129 3.07 -1.55 15.02
CA LEU A 129 2.48 -0.94 16.22
C LEU A 129 0.98 -1.22 16.30
N GLY A 130 0.26 -1.20 15.17
CA GLY A 130 -1.17 -1.50 15.11
C GLY A 130 -1.55 -2.88 15.67
N GLY A 131 -0.64 -3.86 15.60
CA GLY A 131 -0.82 -5.20 16.12
C GLY A 131 -0.64 -5.33 17.64
N VAL A 132 0.08 -4.40 18.27
CA VAL A 132 0.42 -4.42 19.72
C VAL A 132 -0.35 -3.40 20.56
N LEU A 133 -1.20 -2.58 19.94
CA LEU A 133 -2.09 -1.65 20.63
C LEU A 133 -3.23 -2.36 21.39
N THR A 134 -3.72 -3.50 20.87
CA THR A 134 -4.82 -4.26 21.47
C THR A 134 -4.75 -5.76 21.12
N ALA A 135 -5.19 -6.60 22.07
CA ALA A 135 -5.30 -8.04 21.89
C ALA A 135 -6.64 -8.45 21.26
N ASP A 136 -7.65 -7.57 21.31
CA ASP A 136 -8.98 -7.84 20.78
C ASP A 136 -9.01 -7.73 19.25
N VAL A 137 -9.37 -8.84 18.59
CA VAL A 137 -9.49 -8.96 17.13
C VAL A 137 -10.49 -7.95 16.54
N LYS A 138 -11.61 -7.67 17.21
CA LYS A 138 -12.62 -6.71 16.75
C LYS A 138 -12.13 -5.28 16.86
N GLU A 139 -11.37 -4.95 17.92
CA GLU A 139 -10.76 -3.63 18.07
C GLU A 139 -9.66 -3.40 17.03
N ARG A 140 -8.86 -4.42 16.68
CA ARG A 140 -7.83 -4.33 15.63
C ARG A 140 -8.40 -3.87 14.29
N VAL A 141 -9.53 -4.45 13.86
CA VAL A 141 -10.20 -4.04 12.61
C VAL A 141 -10.61 -2.56 12.67
N THR A 142 -11.09 -2.11 13.82
CA THR A 142 -11.49 -0.70 14.01
C THR A 142 -10.28 0.23 13.95
N ILE A 143 -9.18 -0.11 14.62
CA ILE A 143 -7.92 0.66 14.59
C ILE A 143 -7.41 0.79 13.15
N GLN A 144 -7.42 -0.31 12.39
CA GLN A 144 -7.01 -0.32 10.99
C GLN A 144 -7.93 0.53 10.09
N SER A 145 -9.23 0.54 10.37
CA SER A 145 -10.18 1.38 9.64
C SER A 145 -9.89 2.87 9.85
N TYR A 146 -9.64 3.29 11.10
CA TYR A 146 -9.20 4.66 11.40
C TYR A 146 -7.89 4.98 10.68
N ARG A 147 -6.91 4.07 10.74
CA ARG A 147 -5.64 4.22 10.04
C ARG A 147 -5.84 4.58 8.57
N PHE A 148 -6.61 3.76 7.83
CA PHE A 148 -6.84 3.99 6.40
C PHE A 148 -7.56 5.31 6.10
N VAL A 149 -8.54 5.71 6.90
CA VAL A 149 -9.21 7.01 6.72
C VAL A 149 -8.20 8.16 6.85
N PHE A 150 -7.34 8.11 7.87
CA PHE A 150 -6.32 9.13 8.07
C PHE A 150 -5.18 9.07 7.04
N GLY A 151 -4.81 7.88 6.56
CA GLY A 151 -3.89 7.72 5.43
C GLY A 151 -4.43 8.34 4.15
N MET A 152 -5.72 8.15 3.87
CA MET A 152 -6.40 8.80 2.76
C MET A 152 -6.43 10.33 2.89
N LEU A 153 -6.65 10.87 4.10
CA LEU A 153 -6.54 12.31 4.35
C LEU A 153 -5.14 12.84 3.98
N GLY A 154 -4.07 12.09 4.29
CA GLY A 154 -2.71 12.45 3.88
C GLY A 154 -2.56 12.53 2.36
N GLY A 155 -3.14 11.57 1.63
CA GLY A 155 -3.18 11.60 0.17
C GLY A 155 -3.97 12.79 -0.39
N VAL A 156 -5.10 13.14 0.22
CA VAL A 156 -5.91 14.30 -0.19
C VAL A 156 -5.15 15.62 0.03
N ILE A 157 -4.46 15.77 1.17
CA ILE A 157 -3.63 16.94 1.46
C ILE A 157 -2.57 17.12 0.38
N VAL A 158 -1.86 16.05 0.01
CA VAL A 158 -0.82 16.09 -1.03
C VAL A 158 -1.42 16.43 -2.39
N ALA A 159 -2.47 15.73 -2.80
CA ALA A 159 -3.08 15.94 -4.11
C ALA A 159 -3.66 17.35 -4.26
N GLY A 160 -4.27 17.89 -3.19
CA GLY A 160 -4.95 19.19 -3.22
C GLY A 160 -4.05 20.39 -2.91
N CYS A 161 -3.01 20.23 -2.09
CA CYS A 161 -2.23 21.36 -1.58
C CYS A 161 -0.83 21.48 -2.18
N THR A 162 -0.22 20.41 -2.70
CA THR A 162 1.19 20.45 -3.13
C THR A 162 1.42 21.48 -4.24
N MET A 163 0.70 21.43 -5.36
CA MET A 163 0.91 22.39 -6.47
C MET A 163 0.57 23.84 -6.08
N PRO A 164 -0.56 24.15 -5.42
CA PRO A 164 -0.83 25.51 -4.94
C PRO A 164 0.25 26.05 -3.99
N MET A 165 0.81 25.21 -3.13
CA MET A 165 1.91 25.59 -2.25
C MET A 165 3.21 25.81 -3.03
N VAL A 166 3.50 24.99 -4.04
CA VAL A 166 4.67 25.16 -4.92
C VAL A 166 4.60 26.49 -5.65
N GLU A 167 3.43 26.86 -6.19
CA GLU A 167 3.22 28.14 -6.86
C GLU A 167 3.35 29.33 -5.89
N TYR A 168 2.70 29.22 -4.71
CA TYR A 168 2.72 30.25 -3.68
C TYR A 168 4.12 30.51 -3.10
N PHE A 169 4.87 29.46 -2.76
CA PHE A 169 6.21 29.57 -2.21
C PHE A 169 7.30 29.77 -3.26
N GLY A 170 7.08 29.28 -4.48
CA GLY A 170 8.06 29.36 -5.56
C GLY A 170 8.15 30.76 -6.16
N GLN A 171 7.05 31.52 -6.19
CA GLN A 171 6.99 32.85 -6.83
C GLN A 171 7.63 32.88 -8.24
N GLY A 172 7.47 31.79 -9.00
CA GLY A 172 8.07 31.59 -10.33
C GLY A 172 9.33 30.70 -10.36
N ASP A 173 9.95 30.41 -9.22
CA ASP A 173 11.05 29.44 -9.07
C ASP A 173 10.51 28.09 -8.58
N ALA A 174 10.34 27.14 -9.50
CA ALA A 174 9.81 25.82 -9.20
C ALA A 174 10.70 25.04 -8.21
N ALA A 175 12.03 25.20 -8.27
CA ALA A 175 12.94 24.50 -7.37
C ALA A 175 12.74 24.93 -5.92
N LYS A 176 12.67 26.24 -5.67
CA LYS A 176 12.34 26.77 -4.33
C LYS A 176 10.92 26.44 -3.92
N GLY A 177 9.97 26.48 -4.85
CA GLY A 177 8.57 26.13 -4.59
C GLY A 177 8.41 24.71 -4.06
N TYR A 178 9.05 23.73 -4.71
CA TYR A 178 9.07 22.33 -4.24
C TYR A 178 9.81 22.18 -2.91
N GLN A 179 10.96 22.83 -2.74
CA GLN A 179 11.73 22.75 -1.51
C GLN A 179 10.96 23.29 -0.29
N TYR A 180 10.34 24.46 -0.40
CA TYR A 180 9.58 25.07 0.70
C TYR A 180 8.26 24.34 0.97
N THR A 181 7.59 23.87 -0.07
CA THR A 181 6.39 23.03 0.09
C THR A 181 6.72 21.75 0.84
N MET A 182 7.82 21.09 0.45
CA MET A 182 8.30 19.90 1.16
C MET A 182 8.75 20.21 2.57
N THR A 183 9.31 21.39 2.83
CA THR A 183 9.64 21.82 4.19
C THR A 183 8.38 21.92 5.05
N ALA A 184 7.33 22.58 4.57
CA ALA A 184 6.06 22.70 5.29
C ALA A 184 5.40 21.33 5.53
N MET A 185 5.36 20.47 4.50
CA MET A 185 4.81 19.12 4.59
C MET A 185 5.61 18.19 5.51
N SER A 186 6.94 18.34 5.52
CA SER A 186 7.83 17.55 6.38
C SER A 186 7.72 17.98 7.84
N ILE A 187 7.57 19.28 8.13
CA ILE A 187 7.29 19.80 9.48
C ILE A 187 5.94 19.28 9.98
N LEU A 188 4.91 19.33 9.13
CA LEU A 188 3.59 18.77 9.45
C LEU A 188 3.71 17.27 9.76
N GLY A 189 4.34 16.50 8.88
CA GLY A 189 4.58 15.07 9.09
C GLY A 189 5.34 14.76 10.38
N PHE A 190 6.38 15.53 10.69
CA PHE A 190 7.14 15.42 11.94
C PHE A 190 6.24 15.62 13.17
N VAL A 191 5.43 16.69 13.19
CA VAL A 191 4.50 16.96 14.29
C VAL A 191 3.48 15.83 14.43
N LEU A 192 2.93 15.32 13.32
CA LEU A 192 1.97 14.22 13.31
C LEU A 192 2.58 12.90 13.85
N PHE A 193 3.84 12.60 13.51
CA PHE A 193 4.55 11.46 14.10
C PHE A 193 4.77 11.59 15.60
N LEU A 194 5.11 12.80 16.08
CA LEU A 194 5.23 13.06 17.52
C LEU A 194 3.89 12.91 18.24
N LEU A 195 2.78 13.39 17.65
CA LEU A 195 1.44 13.20 18.21
C LEU A 195 1.05 11.73 18.24
N CYS A 196 1.40 10.96 17.20
CA CYS A 196 1.22 9.51 17.18
C CYS A 196 2.02 8.83 18.30
N PHE A 197 3.29 9.21 18.48
CA PHE A 197 4.14 8.69 19.56
C PHE A 197 3.54 8.99 20.94
N LEU A 198 3.14 10.23 21.20
CA LEU A 198 2.58 10.66 22.49
C LEU A 198 1.20 10.05 22.77
N GLY A 199 0.37 9.90 21.74
CA GLY A 199 -1.01 9.45 21.87
C GLY A 199 -1.22 7.93 21.85
N THR A 200 -0.20 7.13 21.52
CA THR A 200 -0.27 5.66 21.48
C THR A 200 0.42 5.03 22.69
N LYS A 201 -0.10 3.89 23.17
CA LYS A 201 0.57 3.07 24.19
C LYS A 201 0.63 1.61 23.75
N GLU A 202 1.83 1.05 23.74
CA GLU A 202 2.04 -0.39 23.56
C GLU A 202 1.49 -1.12 24.79
N ARG A 203 0.55 -2.05 24.58
CA ARG A 203 -0.10 -2.83 25.66
C ARG A 203 0.32 -4.29 25.64
N ILE A 204 0.57 -4.82 24.46
CA ILE A 204 1.04 -6.19 24.31
C ILE A 204 2.56 -6.16 24.32
N GLN A 205 3.16 -6.61 25.42
CA GLN A 205 4.57 -6.96 25.40
C GLN A 205 4.74 -8.21 24.53
N GLN A 206 5.68 -8.16 23.58
CA GLN A 206 6.10 -9.37 22.90
C GLN A 206 6.64 -10.36 23.95
N PRO A 207 6.36 -11.67 23.83
CA PRO A 207 6.95 -12.67 24.72
C PRO A 207 8.46 -12.45 24.82
N LYS A 208 9.04 -12.60 26.03
CA LYS A 208 10.48 -12.45 26.30
C LYS A 208 11.28 -13.11 25.18
N GLU A 209 12.29 -12.37 24.68
CA GLU A 209 13.26 -12.79 23.66
C GLU A 209 13.42 -14.30 23.59
N GLN A 210 12.85 -14.91 22.56
CA GLN A 210 13.56 -16.02 21.99
C GLN A 210 14.63 -15.37 21.13
N ASN A 211 15.89 -15.43 21.56
CA ASN A 211 17.07 -15.05 20.78
C ASN A 211 17.17 -15.96 19.55
N ILE A 212 16.31 -15.71 18.57
CA ILE A 212 16.15 -16.57 17.41
C ILE A 212 17.01 -16.00 16.31
N PRO A 213 17.98 -16.78 15.80
CA PRO A 213 18.74 -16.41 14.63
C PRO A 213 17.80 -16.05 13.48
N PHE A 214 18.13 -15.01 12.71
CA PHE A 214 17.29 -14.56 11.58
C PHE A 214 16.95 -15.71 10.63
N ALA A 215 17.90 -16.61 10.37
CA ALA A 215 17.68 -17.81 9.57
C ALA A 215 16.58 -18.74 10.15
N GLN A 216 16.50 -18.86 11.48
CA GLN A 216 15.46 -19.62 12.15
C GLN A 216 14.10 -18.90 12.11
N SER A 217 14.07 -17.56 12.21
CA SER A 217 12.86 -16.76 12.02
C SER A 217 12.31 -16.89 10.59
N VAL A 218 13.18 -16.82 9.57
CA VAL A 218 12.82 -17.04 8.16
C VAL A 218 12.34 -18.48 7.94
N LYS A 219 13.00 -19.48 8.53
CA LYS A 219 12.57 -20.87 8.46
C LYS A 219 11.20 -21.09 9.13
N ALA A 220 10.94 -20.44 10.27
CA ALA A 220 9.65 -20.46 10.94
C ALA A 220 8.56 -19.80 10.09
N LEU A 221 8.86 -18.67 9.46
CA LEU A 221 7.98 -17.97 8.54
C LEU A 221 7.58 -18.86 7.35
N ILE A 222 8.56 -19.48 6.69
CA ILE A 222 8.31 -20.38 5.55
C ILE A 222 7.52 -21.63 5.96
N LYS A 223 7.65 -22.09 7.21
CA LYS A 223 6.84 -23.21 7.74
C LYS A 223 5.36 -22.84 7.98
N ASN A 224 5.05 -21.55 8.10
CA ASN A 224 3.69 -21.06 8.24
C ASN A 224 2.96 -21.10 6.89
N ASP A 225 2.16 -22.14 6.68
CA ASP A 225 1.36 -22.37 5.47
C ASP A 225 0.24 -21.34 5.29
N GLN A 226 -0.36 -20.86 6.38
CA GLN A 226 -1.42 -19.85 6.33
C GLN A 226 -0.84 -18.48 5.91
N TRP A 227 0.35 -18.15 6.38
CA TRP A 227 1.10 -16.98 5.93
C TRP A 227 1.47 -17.07 4.43
N ARG A 228 2.02 -18.20 3.98
CA ARG A 228 2.35 -18.40 2.55
C ARG A 228 1.13 -18.25 1.64
N THR A 229 -0.01 -18.80 2.07
CA THR A 229 -1.29 -18.67 1.36
C THR A 229 -1.71 -17.21 1.25
N LEU A 230 -1.54 -16.44 2.33
CA LEU A 230 -1.85 -15.01 2.36
C LEU A 230 -0.93 -14.19 1.46
N CYS A 231 0.37 -14.48 1.45
CA CYS A 231 1.35 -13.82 0.56
C CYS A 231 1.01 -14.01 -0.92
N LEU A 232 0.70 -15.24 -1.33
CA LEU A 232 0.28 -15.53 -2.70
C LEU A 232 -1.04 -14.80 -3.03
N ALA A 233 -2.02 -14.85 -2.13
CA ALA A 233 -3.28 -14.13 -2.32
C ALA A 233 -3.07 -12.62 -2.48
N ALA A 234 -2.20 -12.02 -1.66
CA ALA A 234 -1.88 -10.59 -1.74
C ALA A 234 -1.17 -10.24 -3.05
N PHE A 235 -0.17 -11.03 -3.46
CA PHE A 235 0.54 -10.80 -4.72
C PHE A 235 -0.42 -10.77 -5.93
N PHE A 236 -1.23 -11.82 -6.12
CA PHE A 236 -2.13 -11.90 -7.27
C PHE A 236 -3.27 -10.87 -7.22
N LEU A 237 -3.78 -10.57 -6.02
CA LEU A 237 -4.79 -9.53 -5.84
C LEU A 237 -4.26 -8.17 -6.33
N LEU A 238 -3.08 -7.79 -5.84
CA LEU A 238 -2.50 -6.48 -6.13
C LEU A 238 -2.03 -6.39 -7.59
N THR A 239 -1.52 -7.48 -8.17
CA THR A 239 -1.21 -7.56 -9.61
C THR A 239 -2.45 -7.31 -10.46
N GLY A 240 -3.56 -8.04 -10.22
CA GLY A 240 -4.79 -7.86 -10.98
C GLY A 240 -5.41 -6.47 -10.79
N GLN A 241 -5.38 -5.95 -9.56
CA GLN A 241 -5.87 -4.61 -9.25
C GLN A 241 -5.07 -3.53 -9.98
N VAL A 242 -3.74 -3.57 -9.91
CA VAL A 242 -2.89 -2.55 -10.54
C VAL A 242 -2.97 -2.65 -12.05
N LEU A 243 -2.94 -3.86 -12.62
CA LEU A 243 -3.14 -4.09 -14.05
C LEU A 243 -4.42 -3.40 -14.54
N ARG A 244 -5.54 -3.63 -13.86
CA ARG A 244 -6.83 -3.03 -14.24
C ARG A 244 -6.83 -1.51 -14.10
N LEU A 245 -6.26 -0.98 -13.01
CA LEU A 245 -6.21 0.47 -12.78
C LEU A 245 -5.32 1.18 -13.80
N THR A 246 -4.18 0.60 -14.15
CA THR A 246 -3.31 1.13 -15.20
C THR A 246 -4.02 1.14 -16.55
N LEU A 247 -4.71 0.04 -16.90
CA LEU A 247 -5.44 -0.07 -18.17
C LEU A 247 -6.78 0.70 -18.20
N ALA A 248 -7.32 1.12 -17.06
CA ALA A 248 -8.57 1.87 -16.97
C ALA A 248 -8.55 3.16 -17.81
N VAL A 249 -7.43 3.89 -17.76
CA VAL A 249 -7.24 5.12 -18.53
C VAL A 249 -7.29 4.83 -20.03
N TYR A 250 -6.59 3.79 -20.48
CA TYR A 250 -6.55 3.37 -21.88
C TYR A 250 -7.91 2.85 -22.36
N TYR A 251 -8.62 2.11 -21.50
CA TYR A 251 -9.96 1.64 -21.77
C TYR A 251 -10.94 2.79 -22.02
N VAL A 252 -10.95 3.81 -21.15
CA VAL A 252 -11.84 4.96 -21.32
C VAL A 252 -11.42 5.82 -22.52
N LYS A 253 -10.12 6.08 -22.70
CA LYS A 253 -9.61 6.90 -23.80
C LYS A 253 -9.79 6.24 -25.16
N TYR A 254 -9.38 4.99 -25.32
CA TYR A 254 -9.22 4.35 -26.64
C TYR A 254 -10.28 3.31 -26.98
N TYR A 255 -10.91 2.65 -25.99
CA TYR A 255 -12.01 1.71 -26.25
C TYR A 255 -13.37 2.40 -26.18
N LEU A 256 -13.63 3.20 -25.13
CA LEU A 256 -14.86 4.00 -25.04
C LEU A 256 -14.82 5.28 -25.88
N GLY A 257 -13.62 5.76 -26.26
CA GLY A 257 -13.46 6.97 -27.07
C GLY A 257 -13.87 8.25 -26.34
N ARG A 258 -13.75 8.28 -25.01
CA ARG A 258 -14.25 9.37 -24.13
C ARG A 258 -13.19 9.82 -23.15
N ASP A 259 -12.16 10.49 -23.67
CA ASP A 259 -11.07 11.06 -22.87
C ASP A 259 -11.57 12.06 -21.82
N ASP A 260 -12.64 12.80 -22.14
CA ASP A 260 -13.34 13.73 -21.24
C ASP A 260 -13.86 13.07 -19.95
N LEU A 261 -14.14 11.75 -19.98
CA LEU A 261 -14.73 11.02 -18.87
C LEU A 261 -13.72 10.22 -18.03
N ILE A 262 -12.42 10.25 -18.35
CA ILE A 262 -11.38 9.50 -17.62
C ILE A 262 -11.38 9.89 -16.13
N THR A 263 -11.35 11.19 -15.84
CA THR A 263 -11.33 11.70 -14.47
C THR A 263 -12.56 11.24 -13.71
N LEU A 264 -13.75 11.39 -14.31
CA LEU A 264 -15.01 10.97 -13.69
C LEU A 264 -15.00 9.45 -13.40
N PHE A 265 -14.55 8.64 -14.35
CA PHE A 265 -14.45 7.19 -14.20
C PHE A 265 -13.55 6.79 -13.02
N MET A 266 -12.37 7.41 -12.92
CA MET A 266 -11.41 7.13 -11.86
C MET A 266 -11.91 7.63 -10.49
N THR A 267 -12.47 8.84 -10.42
CA THR A 267 -13.00 9.42 -9.18
C THR A 267 -14.17 8.60 -8.64
N LEU A 268 -15.09 8.16 -9.49
CA LEU A 268 -16.19 7.27 -9.08
C LEU A 268 -15.67 5.92 -8.59
N GLY A 269 -14.61 5.38 -9.20
CA GLY A 269 -13.91 4.20 -8.69
C GLY A 269 -13.34 4.40 -7.28
N VAL A 270 -12.72 5.54 -7.01
CA VAL A 270 -12.19 5.86 -5.67
C VAL A 270 -13.32 6.02 -4.65
N ALA A 271 -14.41 6.70 -5.01
CA ALA A 271 -15.58 6.82 -4.13
C ALA A 271 -16.18 5.44 -3.80
N ALA A 272 -16.27 4.55 -4.79
CA ALA A 272 -16.72 3.18 -4.61
C ALA A 272 -15.78 2.38 -3.68
N SER A 273 -14.47 2.56 -3.83
CA SER A 273 -13.44 1.97 -2.97
C SER A 273 -13.65 2.35 -1.49
N MET A 274 -13.84 3.64 -1.22
CA MET A 274 -14.03 4.17 0.13
C MET A 274 -15.28 3.56 0.79
N LEU A 275 -16.39 3.50 0.05
CA LEU A 275 -17.63 2.87 0.52
C LEU A 275 -17.45 1.37 0.76
N GLY A 276 -16.73 0.67 -0.12
CA GLY A 276 -16.41 -0.75 0.02
C GLY A 276 -15.61 -1.02 1.30
N CYS A 277 -14.53 -0.27 1.53
CA CYS A 277 -13.72 -0.35 2.74
C CYS A 277 -14.54 -0.08 4.02
N ALA A 278 -15.39 0.95 4.02
CA ALA A 278 -16.24 1.29 5.17
C ALA A 278 -17.22 0.16 5.54
N LEU A 279 -17.73 -0.57 4.54
CA LEU A 279 -18.66 -1.68 4.73
C LEU A 279 -18.00 -3.04 5.01
N ALA A 280 -16.66 -3.11 5.00
CA ALA A 280 -15.94 -4.34 5.32
C ALA A 280 -16.17 -4.79 6.78
N GLN A 281 -16.24 -3.85 7.73
CA GLN A 281 -16.41 -4.16 9.15
C GLN A 281 -17.79 -4.78 9.48
N PRO A 282 -18.94 -4.21 9.07
CA PRO A 282 -20.23 -4.84 9.32
C PRO A 282 -20.35 -6.21 8.65
N LEU A 283 -19.75 -6.40 7.47
CA LEU A 283 -19.68 -7.70 6.81
C LEU A 283 -18.88 -8.72 7.65
N ALA A 284 -17.70 -8.32 8.15
CA ALA A 284 -16.84 -9.16 8.97
C ALA A 284 -17.49 -9.59 10.30
N LYS A 285 -18.42 -8.78 10.83
CA LYS A 285 -19.18 -9.09 12.05
C LYS A 285 -20.30 -10.09 11.82
N ARG A 286 -20.94 -10.06 10.64
CA ARG A 286 -22.10 -10.91 10.31
C ARG A 286 -21.72 -12.22 9.64
N PHE A 287 -20.60 -12.26 8.92
CA PHE A 287 -20.18 -13.42 8.15
C PHE A 287 -18.77 -13.89 8.52
N CYS A 288 -18.48 -15.16 8.27
CA CYS A 288 -17.13 -15.69 8.41
C CYS A 288 -16.16 -14.95 7.48
N LYS A 289 -15.08 -14.38 8.03
CA LYS A 289 -14.07 -13.58 7.31
C LYS A 289 -13.43 -14.26 6.10
N ILE A 290 -13.40 -15.60 6.06
CA ILE A 290 -12.85 -16.39 4.95
C ILE A 290 -13.90 -16.48 3.84
N LYS A 291 -15.11 -16.94 4.16
CA LYS A 291 -16.21 -17.06 3.20
C LYS A 291 -16.58 -15.71 2.59
N ALA A 292 -16.62 -14.66 3.40
CA ALA A 292 -16.85 -13.30 2.95
C ALA A 292 -15.77 -12.87 1.94
N TYR A 293 -14.49 -13.07 2.25
CA TYR A 293 -13.39 -12.71 1.36
C TYR A 293 -13.44 -13.46 0.03
N ILE A 294 -13.64 -14.79 0.05
CA ILE A 294 -13.75 -15.61 -1.16
C ILE A 294 -14.94 -15.15 -2.02
N SER A 295 -16.10 -14.90 -1.39
CA SER A 295 -17.30 -14.46 -2.10
C SER A 295 -17.10 -13.11 -2.76
N LEU A 296 -16.49 -12.14 -2.08
CA LEU A 296 -16.17 -10.83 -2.63
C LEU A 296 -15.23 -10.94 -3.85
N GLN A 297 -14.22 -11.80 -3.79
CA GLN A 297 -13.30 -12.01 -4.92
C GLN A 297 -13.99 -12.68 -6.12
N VAL A 298 -14.90 -13.64 -5.88
CA VAL A 298 -15.70 -14.26 -6.93
C VAL A 298 -16.67 -13.26 -7.56
N ILE A 299 -17.33 -12.42 -6.75
CA ILE A 299 -18.22 -11.35 -7.24
C ILE A 299 -17.41 -10.35 -8.09
N ALA A 300 -16.26 -9.90 -7.59
CA ALA A 300 -15.39 -8.99 -8.33
C ALA A 300 -14.94 -9.61 -9.67
N ALA A 301 -14.56 -10.89 -9.67
CA ALA A 301 -14.19 -11.60 -10.89
C ALA A 301 -15.36 -11.73 -11.88
N ALA A 302 -16.57 -12.04 -11.40
CA ALA A 302 -17.75 -12.15 -12.24
C ALA A 302 -18.11 -10.82 -12.91
N ILE A 303 -18.08 -9.72 -12.16
CA ILE A 303 -18.29 -8.37 -12.72
C ILE A 303 -17.20 -8.03 -13.73
N CYS A 304 -15.96 -8.37 -13.43
CA CYS A 304 -14.81 -8.14 -14.30
C CYS A 304 -14.89 -8.93 -15.61
N GLY A 305 -15.28 -10.21 -15.54
CA GLY A 305 -15.52 -11.05 -16.72
C GLY A 305 -16.74 -10.61 -17.52
N PHE A 306 -17.83 -10.22 -16.86
CA PHE A 306 -19.01 -9.66 -17.52
C PHE A 306 -18.69 -8.36 -18.27
N SER A 307 -17.76 -7.56 -17.75
CA SER A 307 -17.32 -6.31 -18.38
C SER A 307 -16.75 -6.51 -19.79
N TYR A 308 -16.28 -7.71 -20.14
CA TYR A 308 -15.80 -8.04 -21.49
C TYR A 308 -16.91 -7.96 -22.55
N PHE A 309 -18.15 -8.25 -22.17
CA PHE A 309 -19.29 -8.25 -23.10
C PHE A 309 -19.92 -6.86 -23.26
N ILE A 310 -19.41 -5.84 -22.57
CA ILE A 310 -19.93 -4.47 -22.65
C ILE A 310 -19.37 -3.80 -23.91
N SER A 311 -20.28 -3.43 -24.82
CA SER A 311 -19.93 -2.69 -26.04
C SER A 311 -19.52 -1.25 -25.73
N LYS A 312 -18.67 -0.66 -26.59
CA LYS A 312 -18.19 0.72 -26.46
C LYS A 312 -19.28 1.79 -26.32
N ASP A 313 -20.46 1.55 -26.88
CA ASP A 313 -21.60 2.47 -26.85
C ASP A 313 -22.35 2.48 -25.50
N GLN A 314 -22.14 1.45 -24.65
CA GLN A 314 -22.84 1.26 -23.39
C GLN A 314 -22.09 1.92 -22.21
N LEU A 315 -21.85 3.23 -22.31
CA LEU A 315 -21.06 4.00 -21.33
C LEU A 315 -21.57 3.84 -19.89
N VAL A 316 -22.88 3.97 -19.65
CA VAL A 316 -23.46 3.85 -18.31
C VAL A 316 -23.20 2.48 -17.70
N LEU A 317 -23.27 1.42 -18.51
CA LEU A 317 -23.03 0.05 -18.05
C LEU A 317 -21.54 -0.17 -17.74
N ALA A 318 -20.63 0.38 -18.55
CA ALA A 318 -19.19 0.32 -18.30
C ALA A 318 -18.80 1.01 -16.99
N PHE A 319 -19.36 2.20 -16.72
CA PHE A 319 -19.16 2.93 -15.46
C PHE A 319 -19.71 2.14 -14.26
N THR A 320 -20.94 1.64 -14.38
CA THR A 320 -21.58 0.87 -13.32
C THR A 320 -20.78 -0.39 -12.99
N ALA A 321 -20.31 -1.13 -14.01
CA ALA A 321 -19.51 -2.33 -13.81
C ALA A 321 -18.17 -2.02 -13.13
N PHE A 322 -17.50 -0.93 -13.50
CA PHE A 322 -16.25 -0.52 -12.86
C PHE A 322 -16.44 -0.12 -11.38
N ILE A 323 -17.48 0.66 -11.09
CA ILE A 323 -17.85 1.08 -9.72
C ILE A 323 -18.12 -0.16 -8.86
N LEU A 324 -18.97 -1.08 -9.34
CA LEU A 324 -19.31 -2.29 -8.60
C LEU A 324 -18.09 -3.18 -8.39
N TRP A 325 -17.26 -3.38 -9.42
CA TRP A 325 -16.02 -4.13 -9.27
C TRP A 325 -15.13 -3.53 -8.19
N LYS A 326 -14.90 -2.21 -8.23
CA LYS A 326 -14.00 -1.53 -7.29
C LYS A 326 -14.52 -1.57 -5.87
N PHE A 327 -15.83 -1.40 -5.70
CA PHE A 327 -16.53 -1.53 -4.43
C PHE A 327 -16.34 -2.91 -3.79
N PHE A 328 -16.63 -3.99 -4.51
CA PHE A 328 -16.53 -5.35 -3.96
C PHE A 328 -15.07 -5.79 -3.75
N LEU A 329 -14.16 -5.40 -4.65
CA LEU A 329 -12.75 -5.72 -4.53
C LEU A 329 -12.15 -5.07 -3.27
N ASP A 330 -12.37 -3.77 -3.06
CA ASP A 330 -11.74 -3.05 -1.95
C ASP A 330 -12.43 -3.31 -0.60
N MET A 331 -13.69 -3.74 -0.60
CA MET A 331 -14.31 -4.31 0.61
C MET A 331 -13.53 -5.53 1.15
N ALA A 332 -12.81 -6.25 0.30
CA ALA A 332 -11.97 -7.38 0.70
C ALA A 332 -10.62 -6.94 1.31
N THR A 333 -10.17 -5.70 1.07
CA THR A 333 -8.84 -5.22 1.48
C THR A 333 -8.67 -5.18 3.00
N PRO A 334 -9.57 -4.58 3.81
CA PRO A 334 -9.45 -4.63 5.27
C PRO A 334 -9.47 -6.06 5.84
N LEU A 335 -10.20 -6.97 5.18
CA LEU A 335 -10.25 -8.38 5.55
C LEU A 335 -8.92 -9.11 5.29
N LEU A 336 -8.12 -8.69 4.31
CA LEU A 336 -6.77 -9.20 4.06
C LEU A 336 -5.82 -8.78 5.20
N TRP A 337 -5.84 -7.50 5.57
CA TRP A 337 -5.03 -6.97 6.67
C TRP A 337 -5.35 -7.62 8.01
N ALA A 338 -6.64 -7.85 8.30
CA ALA A 338 -7.04 -8.56 9.51
C ALA A 338 -6.48 -9.99 9.57
N LYS A 339 -6.41 -10.69 8.42
CA LYS A 339 -5.85 -12.05 8.33
C LYS A 339 -4.34 -12.11 8.58
N MET A 340 -3.60 -11.04 8.28
CA MET A 340 -2.17 -10.98 8.58
C MET A 340 -1.93 -11.21 10.07
N ALA A 341 -2.72 -10.56 10.93
CA ALA A 341 -2.63 -10.74 12.38
C ALA A 341 -2.94 -12.18 12.82
N ASP A 342 -3.95 -12.82 12.22
CA ASP A 342 -4.28 -14.23 12.52
C ASP A 342 -3.11 -15.17 12.22
N THR A 343 -2.38 -14.92 11.12
CA THR A 343 -1.22 -15.74 10.75
C THR A 343 -0.06 -15.63 11.73
N ILE A 344 0.02 -14.55 12.51
CA ILE A 344 1.02 -14.38 13.57
C ILE A 344 0.70 -15.31 14.73
N ASP A 345 -0.56 -15.29 15.21
CA ASP A 345 -0.99 -16.14 16.32
C ASP A 345 -0.89 -17.63 15.94
N TYR A 346 -1.31 -18.00 14.73
CA TYR A 346 -1.14 -19.37 14.21
C TYR A 346 0.33 -19.77 14.03
N GLY A 347 1.16 -18.86 13.51
CA GLY A 347 2.59 -19.09 13.35
C GLY A 347 3.27 -19.36 14.70
N HIS A 348 2.85 -18.64 15.74
CA HIS A 348 3.35 -18.81 17.09
C HIS A 348 2.96 -20.18 17.67
N GLU A 349 1.70 -20.62 17.54
CA GLU A 349 1.28 -21.95 17.97
C GLU A 349 2.07 -23.06 17.24
N LYS A 350 2.27 -22.91 15.93
CA LYS A 350 2.90 -23.95 15.10
C LYS A 350 4.40 -24.07 15.29
N THR A 351 5.09 -22.95 15.48
CA THR A 351 6.57 -22.91 15.49
C THR A 351 7.14 -22.70 16.88
N GLY A 352 6.30 -22.37 17.88
CA GLY A 352 6.72 -21.94 19.20
C GLY A 352 7.31 -20.52 19.22
N VAL A 353 7.37 -19.86 18.06
CA VAL A 353 8.11 -18.61 17.84
C VAL A 353 7.18 -17.50 17.40
N ARG A 354 7.21 -16.36 18.09
CA ARG A 354 6.41 -15.20 17.72
C ARG A 354 7.25 -14.22 16.90
N ILE A 355 7.03 -14.18 15.59
CA ILE A 355 7.76 -13.32 14.63
C ILE A 355 6.83 -12.28 13.99
N THR A 356 6.35 -11.33 14.80
CA THR A 356 5.30 -10.37 14.42
C THR A 356 5.73 -9.47 13.26
N GLY A 357 6.88 -8.79 13.37
CA GLY A 357 7.37 -7.84 12.38
C GLY A 357 7.73 -8.52 11.06
N LEU A 358 8.42 -9.66 11.12
CA LEU A 358 8.80 -10.43 9.92
C LEU A 358 7.59 -10.95 9.13
N VAL A 359 6.50 -11.32 9.80
CA VAL A 359 5.25 -11.70 9.15
C VAL A 359 4.65 -10.53 8.37
N TYR A 360 4.55 -9.34 8.98
CA TYR A 360 3.99 -8.15 8.33
C TYR A 360 4.85 -7.67 7.16
N SER A 361 6.16 -7.50 7.36
CA SER A 361 7.07 -7.06 6.30
C SER A 361 7.09 -8.03 5.13
N GLY A 362 7.04 -9.33 5.41
CA GLY A 362 6.95 -10.38 4.39
C GLY A 362 5.69 -10.27 3.54
N VAL A 363 4.50 -10.03 4.12
CA VAL A 363 3.28 -9.85 3.32
C VAL A 363 3.33 -8.53 2.52
N ILE A 364 3.82 -7.45 3.12
CA ILE A 364 3.97 -6.14 2.45
C ILE A 364 4.92 -6.22 1.26
N PHE A 365 6.00 -6.99 1.37
CA PHE A 365 6.91 -7.26 0.26
C PHE A 365 6.18 -7.87 -0.93
N PHE A 366 5.34 -8.90 -0.72
CA PHE A 366 4.54 -9.51 -1.79
C PHE A 366 3.47 -8.56 -2.35
N ILE A 367 2.90 -7.68 -1.52
CA ILE A 367 2.01 -6.60 -1.96
C ILE A 367 2.76 -5.65 -2.92
N LYS A 368 3.93 -5.14 -2.52
CA LYS A 368 4.75 -4.25 -3.35
C LYS A 368 5.17 -4.92 -4.66
N MET A 369 5.56 -6.20 -4.59
CA MET A 369 5.91 -6.99 -5.77
C MET A 369 4.68 -7.16 -6.69
N GLY A 370 3.51 -7.43 -6.13
CA GLY A 370 2.27 -7.53 -6.89
C GLY A 370 1.94 -6.24 -7.65
N VAL A 371 2.11 -5.08 -7.00
CA VAL A 371 1.97 -3.76 -7.61
C VAL A 371 2.96 -3.55 -8.75
N ALA A 372 4.24 -3.83 -8.52
CA ALA A 372 5.29 -3.67 -9.53
C ALA A 372 5.04 -4.56 -10.76
N VAL A 373 4.72 -5.84 -10.53
CA VAL A 373 4.42 -6.80 -11.60
C VAL A 373 3.14 -6.43 -12.33
N GLY A 374 2.10 -5.96 -11.63
CA GLY A 374 0.84 -5.53 -12.27
C GLY A 374 1.04 -4.36 -13.22
N GLY A 375 1.82 -3.35 -12.81
CA GLY A 375 2.18 -2.22 -13.67
C GLY A 375 3.05 -2.64 -14.86
N ALA A 376 4.04 -3.52 -14.64
CA ALA A 376 4.88 -4.03 -15.71
C ALA A 376 4.09 -4.83 -16.76
N ILE A 377 3.21 -5.74 -16.31
CA ILE A 377 2.33 -6.52 -17.20
C ILE A 377 1.43 -5.59 -18.02
N ALA A 378 0.87 -4.53 -17.41
CA ALA A 378 0.06 -3.56 -18.14
C ALA A 378 0.85 -2.91 -19.29
N GLY A 379 2.09 -2.49 -19.02
CA GLY A 379 2.98 -1.91 -20.03
C GLY A 379 3.40 -2.89 -21.13
N TRP A 380 3.75 -4.13 -20.76
CA TRP A 380 4.10 -5.18 -21.72
C TRP A 380 2.94 -5.55 -22.62
N LEU A 381 1.73 -5.61 -22.08
CA LEU A 381 0.51 -5.88 -22.87
C LEU A 381 0.23 -4.75 -23.86
N LEU A 382 0.32 -3.48 -23.44
CA LEU A 382 0.17 -2.34 -24.34
C LEU A 382 1.20 -2.38 -25.49
N SER A 383 2.46 -2.69 -25.17
CA SER A 383 3.52 -2.86 -26.18
C SER A 383 3.25 -4.04 -27.12
N PHE A 384 2.82 -5.19 -26.57
CA PHE A 384 2.46 -6.38 -27.34
C PHE A 384 1.31 -6.10 -28.32
N TYR A 385 0.34 -5.27 -27.92
CA TYR A 385 -0.76 -4.83 -28.79
C TYR A 385 -0.39 -3.65 -29.70
N SER A 386 0.89 -3.27 -29.78
CA SER A 386 1.39 -2.17 -30.61
C SER A 386 0.68 -0.84 -30.34
N TYR A 387 0.34 -0.57 -29.09
CA TYR A 387 -0.29 0.68 -28.68
C TYR A 387 0.56 1.91 -29.07
N GLN A 388 -0.09 2.92 -29.64
CA GLN A 388 0.53 4.22 -29.95
C GLN A 388 -0.21 5.35 -29.24
N ALA A 389 0.51 6.33 -28.70
CA ALA A 389 -0.15 7.45 -28.03
C ALA A 389 -0.80 8.41 -29.04
N ASP A 390 -1.98 8.92 -28.70
CA ASP A 390 -2.68 10.03 -29.39
C ASP A 390 -3.02 9.80 -30.88
N VAL A 391 -3.02 8.54 -31.30
CA VAL A 391 -3.50 8.10 -32.62
C VAL A 391 -4.75 7.23 -32.44
N VAL A 392 -5.61 7.16 -33.46
CA VAL A 392 -6.69 6.19 -33.50
C VAL A 392 -6.10 4.78 -33.49
N GLN A 393 -6.44 4.00 -32.46
CA GLN A 393 -5.92 2.65 -32.29
C GLN A 393 -6.52 1.68 -33.31
N THR A 394 -5.76 0.64 -33.67
CA THR A 394 -6.30 -0.47 -34.46
C THR A 394 -7.36 -1.23 -33.66
N LEU A 395 -8.28 -1.93 -34.35
CA LEU A 395 -9.30 -2.76 -33.70
C LEU A 395 -8.66 -3.84 -32.81
N ASP A 396 -7.56 -4.44 -33.27
CA ASP A 396 -6.82 -5.46 -32.50
C ASP A 396 -6.26 -4.87 -31.20
N THR A 397 -5.71 -3.64 -31.25
CA THR A 397 -5.23 -2.95 -30.06
C THR A 397 -6.37 -2.61 -29.09
N GLN A 398 -7.50 -2.12 -29.59
CA GLN A 398 -8.69 -1.83 -28.76
C GLN A 398 -9.22 -3.11 -28.08
N HIS A 399 -9.30 -4.22 -28.81
CA HIS A 399 -9.68 -5.52 -28.26
C HIS A 399 -8.66 -6.06 -27.25
N GLY A 400 -7.36 -5.88 -27.50
CA GLY A 400 -6.29 -6.24 -26.57
C GLY A 400 -6.39 -5.47 -25.24
N ILE A 401 -6.66 -4.17 -25.31
CA ILE A 401 -6.92 -3.32 -24.13
C ILE A 401 -8.17 -3.81 -23.39
N LEU A 402 -9.28 -4.06 -24.09
CA LEU A 402 -10.52 -4.58 -23.48
C LEU A 402 -10.26 -5.91 -22.75
N LEU A 403 -9.63 -6.87 -23.42
CA LEU A 403 -9.34 -8.20 -22.87
C LEU A 403 -8.44 -8.10 -21.63
N SER A 404 -7.40 -7.25 -21.70
CA SER A 404 -6.46 -7.07 -20.61
C SER A 404 -7.04 -6.29 -19.42
N PHE A 405 -7.98 -5.37 -19.68
CA PHE A 405 -8.70 -4.64 -18.66
C PHE A 405 -9.76 -5.50 -17.95
N THR A 406 -10.28 -6.54 -18.61
CA THR A 406 -11.44 -7.33 -18.12
C THR A 406 -11.06 -8.76 -17.74
N VAL A 407 -10.59 -9.56 -18.69
CA VAL A 407 -10.42 -11.00 -18.51
C VAL A 407 -9.22 -11.33 -17.61
N LEU A 408 -8.08 -10.66 -17.80
CA LEU A 408 -6.87 -10.93 -17.03
C LEU A 408 -7.03 -10.64 -15.52
N PRO A 409 -7.56 -9.47 -15.09
CA PRO A 409 -7.84 -9.23 -13.68
C PRO A 409 -8.91 -10.18 -13.11
N ALA A 410 -9.89 -10.61 -13.92
CA ALA A 410 -10.89 -11.59 -13.48
C ALA A 410 -10.26 -12.94 -13.13
N PHE A 411 -9.32 -13.43 -13.95
CA PHE A 411 -8.53 -14.62 -13.64
C PHE A 411 -7.70 -14.43 -12.36
N GLY A 412 -7.08 -13.26 -12.18
CA GLY A 412 -6.36 -12.92 -10.95
C GLY A 412 -7.25 -13.06 -9.71
N SER A 413 -8.44 -12.45 -9.71
CA SER A 413 -9.39 -12.54 -8.60
C SER A 413 -9.92 -13.96 -8.37
N LEU A 414 -10.21 -14.74 -9.42
CA LEU A 414 -10.59 -16.16 -9.27
C LEU A 414 -9.46 -16.99 -8.68
N PHE A 415 -8.22 -16.74 -9.10
CA PHE A 415 -7.06 -17.44 -8.59
C PHE A 415 -6.84 -17.12 -7.10
N VAL A 416 -7.02 -15.86 -6.70
CA VAL A 416 -7.02 -15.45 -5.28
C VAL A 416 -8.13 -16.18 -4.52
N ALA A 417 -9.35 -16.24 -5.04
CA ALA A 417 -10.46 -16.96 -4.42
C ALA A 417 -10.14 -18.46 -4.26
N TYR A 418 -9.49 -19.08 -5.25
CA TYR A 418 -9.06 -20.48 -5.22
C TYR A 418 -7.97 -20.72 -4.16
N ILE A 419 -6.91 -19.89 -4.12
CA ILE A 419 -5.85 -19.98 -3.11
C ILE A 419 -6.44 -19.86 -1.70
N MET A 420 -7.36 -18.93 -1.51
CA MET A 420 -7.97 -18.67 -0.22
C MET A 420 -8.88 -19.80 0.30
N LYS A 421 -9.24 -20.79 -0.53
CA LYS A 421 -9.88 -22.03 -0.05
C LYS A 421 -8.96 -22.85 0.85
N LYS A 422 -7.64 -22.71 0.70
CA LYS A 422 -6.63 -23.36 1.55
C LYS A 422 -6.41 -22.63 2.88
N TYR A 423 -6.98 -21.44 3.06
CA TYR A 423 -6.88 -20.67 4.29
C TYR A 423 -7.93 -21.18 5.31
N THR A 424 -7.48 -21.57 6.50
CA THR A 424 -8.32 -22.29 7.49
C THR A 424 -8.58 -21.51 8.79
N LEU A 425 -7.95 -20.35 8.97
CA LEU A 425 -8.02 -19.55 10.21
C LEU A 425 -9.36 -18.80 10.35
N THR A 426 -10.42 -19.53 10.72
CA THR A 426 -11.72 -18.94 11.07
C THR A 426 -11.65 -18.19 12.40
N ASN A 427 -12.66 -17.37 12.72
CA ASN A 427 -12.69 -16.65 14.00
C ASN A 427 -12.61 -17.62 15.19
N GLN A 428 -13.37 -18.73 15.15
CA GLN A 428 -13.33 -19.76 16.20
C GLN A 428 -11.94 -20.40 16.35
N VAL A 429 -11.29 -20.71 15.23
CA VAL A 429 -9.93 -21.28 15.25
C VAL A 429 -8.96 -20.29 15.89
N VAL A 430 -9.01 -19.02 15.49
CA VAL A 430 -8.13 -17.98 16.04
C VAL A 430 -8.41 -17.74 17.53
N GLU A 431 -9.67 -17.72 17.96
CA GLU A 431 -10.05 -17.59 19.37
C GLU A 431 -9.52 -18.76 20.21
N ASN A 432 -9.63 -19.99 19.69
CA ASN A 432 -9.08 -21.19 20.35
C ASN A 432 -7.54 -21.16 20.44
N ILE A 433 -6.86 -20.63 19.41
CA ILE A 433 -5.40 -20.45 19.43
C ILE A 433 -5.02 -19.42 20.49
N GLN A 434 -5.72 -18.28 20.52
CA GLN A 434 -5.47 -17.23 21.49
C GLN A 434 -5.70 -17.70 22.93
N SER A 435 -6.76 -18.48 23.19
CA SER A 435 -7.03 -19.02 24.51
C SER A 435 -5.91 -19.95 25.00
N LYS A 436 -5.39 -20.83 24.14
CA LYS A 436 -4.24 -21.70 24.46
C LYS A 436 -2.99 -20.88 24.78
N LEU A 437 -2.72 -19.85 23.97
CA LEU A 437 -1.55 -18.98 24.14
C LEU A 437 -1.64 -18.08 25.39
N THR A 438 -2.83 -17.91 25.98
CA THR A 438 -2.99 -17.19 27.26
C THR A 438 -2.90 -18.10 28.47
N THR A 439 -3.03 -19.42 28.29
CA THR A 439 -2.94 -20.43 29.37
C THR A 439 -1.57 -21.09 29.49
N SER A 440 -0.69 -20.92 28.50
CA SER A 440 0.74 -21.29 28.55
C SER A 440 1.60 -20.10 28.96
#